data_AF-A0A094JBU8-F1
#
_entry.id   AF-A0A094JBU8-F1
#
_cell.length_a   1.000
_cell.length_b   1.000
_cell.length_c   1.000
_cell.angle_alpha   90.00
_cell.angle_beta   90.00
_cell.angle_gamma   90.00
#
_symmetry.space_group_name_H-M   'P 1'
#
loop_
_entity.id
_entity.type
_entity.pdbx_description
1 polymer ?
#
loop_
_entity_poly.entity_id
_entity_poly.type
_entity_poly.pdbx_seq_one_letter_code
_entity_poly.pdbx_strand_id
1 'polypeptide(L)'
;MEQSVELTDIRSFLLWCVIGHYALLLIWFGFFVFGHRWLYRLHNRWFSMTRETFDALHYALLGIFEVLVLVFFLVPLVVLYLTG
;
A
#
# COMPACT_ATOMS: atom_id res chain seq x y z
N MET A 1 -15.90 28.28 11.67
CA MET A 1 -16.75 27.32 10.93
C MET A 1 -16.07 26.87 9.65
N GLU A 2 -15.40 27.74 8.89
CA GLU A 2 -14.55 27.32 7.74
C GLU A 2 -13.39 26.41 8.14
N GLN A 3 -12.69 26.72 9.25
CA GLN A 3 -11.53 25.94 9.70
C GLN A 3 -11.86 24.47 10.07
N SER A 4 -13.07 24.21 10.57
CA SER A 4 -13.53 22.84 10.88
C SER A 4 -13.94 22.04 9.63
N VAL A 5 -14.35 22.73 8.56
CA VAL A 5 -14.71 22.10 7.29
C VAL A 5 -13.44 21.63 6.58
N GLU A 6 -12.39 22.45 6.52
CA GLU A 6 -11.12 22.04 5.91
C GLU A 6 -10.46 20.83 6.60
N LEU A 7 -10.47 20.79 7.93
CA LEU A 7 -9.94 19.63 8.67
C LEU A 7 -10.74 18.35 8.39
N THR A 8 -12.04 18.48 8.20
CA THR A 8 -12.92 17.34 7.86
C THR A 8 -12.64 16.81 6.45
N ASP A 9 -12.37 17.70 5.49
CA ASP A 9 -12.01 17.33 4.12
C ASP A 9 -10.63 16.65 4.06
N ILE A 10 -9.62 17.19 4.76
CA ILE A 10 -8.28 16.59 4.83
C ILE A 10 -8.33 15.22 5.50
N ARG A 11 -9.08 15.08 6.60
CA ARG A 11 -9.26 13.80 7.31
C ARG A 11 -9.95 12.76 6.42
N SER A 12 -10.98 13.16 5.68
CA SER A 12 -11.70 12.27 4.76
C SER A 12 -10.80 11.83 3.61
N PHE A 13 -10.04 12.75 3.03
CA PHE A 13 -9.06 12.45 1.98
C PHE A 13 -8.01 11.45 2.45
N LEU A 14 -7.35 11.72 3.58
CA LEU A 14 -6.33 10.82 4.16
C LEU A 14 -6.90 9.44 4.48
N LEU A 15 -8.14 9.37 4.99
CA LEU A 15 -8.82 8.11 5.27
C LEU A 15 -9.06 7.29 4.00
N TRP A 16 -9.54 7.92 2.91
CA TRP A 16 -9.69 7.25 1.62
C TRP A 16 -8.36 6.81 1.01
N CYS A 17 -7.28 7.57 1.21
CA CYS A 17 -5.94 7.16 0.80
C CYS A 17 -5.48 5.90 1.55
N VAL A 18 -5.69 5.82 2.86
CA VAL A 18 -5.37 4.64 3.67
C VAL A 18 -6.19 3.43 3.21
N ILE A 19 -7.51 3.59 3.03
CA ILE A 19 -8.39 2.51 2.55
C ILE A 19 -7.94 2.02 1.17
N GLY A 20 -7.71 2.93 0.22
CA GLY A 20 -7.27 2.59 -1.13
C GLY A 20 -5.94 1.84 -1.13
N HIS A 21 -5.02 2.22 -0.24
CA HIS A 21 -3.74 1.53 -0.12
C HIS A 21 -3.88 0.11 0.42
N TYR A 22 -4.64 -0.10 1.50
CA TYR A 22 -4.89 -1.44 2.02
C TYR A 22 -5.67 -2.30 1.02
N ALA A 23 -6.59 -1.71 0.24
CA ALA A 23 -7.26 -2.41 -0.85
C ALA A 23 -6.28 -2.86 -1.93
N LEU A 24 -5.33 -2.00 -2.33
CA LEU A 24 -4.28 -2.35 -3.29
C LEU A 24 -3.37 -3.47 -2.74
N LEU A 25 -2.98 -3.40 -1.46
CA LEU A 25 -2.22 -4.47 -0.79
C LEU A 25 -2.98 -5.80 -0.81
N LEU A 26 -4.27 -5.79 -0.50
CA LEU A 26 -5.10 -7.00 -0.51
C LEU A 26 -5.25 -7.59 -1.91
N ILE A 27 -5.48 -6.74 -2.92
CA ILE A 27 -5.54 -7.18 -4.32
C ILE A 27 -4.20 -7.79 -4.74
N TRP A 28 -3.09 -7.11 -4.44
CA TRP A 28 -1.75 -7.60 -4.76
C TRP A 28 -1.41 -8.90 -4.04
N PHE A 29 -1.76 -9.00 -2.75
CA PHE A 29 -1.65 -10.22 -1.97
C PHE A 29 -2.46 -11.37 -2.59
N GLY A 30 -3.70 -11.11 -3.01
CA GLY A 30 -4.52 -12.08 -3.72
C GLY A 30 -3.86 -12.54 -5.02
N PHE A 31 -3.36 -11.62 -5.84
CA PHE A 31 -2.61 -11.95 -7.05
C PHE A 31 -1.37 -12.80 -6.76
N PHE A 32 -0.64 -12.48 -5.68
CA PHE A 32 0.54 -13.25 -5.29
C PHE A 32 0.16 -14.65 -4.80
N VAL A 33 -0.84 -14.80 -3.93
CA VAL A 33 -1.24 -16.10 -3.36
C VAL A 33 -1.88 -17.01 -4.42
N PHE A 34 -2.84 -16.51 -5.19
CA PHE A 34 -3.60 -17.32 -6.16
C PHE A 34 -2.89 -17.41 -7.51
N GLY A 35 -2.13 -16.38 -7.88
CA GLY A 35 -1.50 -16.22 -9.18
C GLY A 35 0.02 -16.43 -9.19
N HIS A 36 0.64 -16.84 -8.07
CA HIS A 36 2.11 -16.95 -7.96
C HIS A 36 2.74 -17.62 -9.19
N ARG A 37 2.22 -18.79 -9.58
CA ARG A 37 2.79 -19.58 -10.68
C ARG A 37 2.65 -18.89 -12.04
N TRP A 38 1.61 -18.09 -12.24
CA TRP A 38 1.37 -17.34 -13.48
C TRP A 38 2.24 -16.08 -13.53
N LEU A 39 2.28 -15.32 -12.43
CA LEU A 39 3.15 -14.15 -12.27
C LEU A 39 4.62 -14.50 -12.42
N TYR A 40 5.08 -15.56 -11.76
CA TYR A 40 6.47 -16.03 -11.86
C TYR A 40 6.81 -16.42 -13.30
N ARG A 41 5.93 -17.14 -14.02
CA ARG A 41 6.14 -17.49 -15.43
C ARG A 41 6.18 -16.27 -16.36
N LEU A 42 5.33 -15.28 -16.09
CA LEU A 42 5.28 -14.05 -16.88
C LEU A 42 6.54 -13.21 -16.66
N HIS A 43 6.95 -13.02 -15.40
CA HIS A 43 8.17 -12.27 -15.06
C HIS A 43 9.42 -12.97 -15.59
N ASN A 44 9.49 -14.30 -15.44
CA ASN A 44 10.66 -15.07 -15.87
C ASN A 44 10.88 -15.05 -17.40
N ARG A 45 9.86 -14.65 -18.17
CA ARG A 45 9.93 -14.51 -19.64
C ARG A 45 10.61 -13.21 -20.08
N TRP A 46 10.64 -12.19 -19.23
CA TRP A 46 11.35 -10.94 -19.48
C TRP A 46 12.63 -10.80 -18.65
N PHE A 47 12.69 -11.44 -17.48
CA PHE A 47 13.83 -11.40 -16.57
C PHE A 47 14.14 -12.79 -16.05
N SER A 48 15.29 -13.37 -16.38
CA SER A 48 15.73 -14.63 -15.79
C SER A 48 15.98 -14.44 -14.30
N MET A 49 15.01 -14.81 -13.46
CA MET A 49 15.05 -14.60 -12.01
C MET A 49 14.76 -15.90 -11.26
N THR A 50 15.54 -16.17 -10.21
CA THR A 50 15.25 -17.28 -9.29
C THR A 50 13.99 -16.94 -8.47
N ARG A 51 13.30 -17.97 -7.96
CA ARG A 51 12.10 -17.76 -7.11
C ARG A 51 12.44 -16.97 -5.85
N GLU A 52 13.59 -17.25 -5.25
CA GLU A 52 14.06 -16.57 -4.04
C GLU A 52 14.21 -15.06 -4.26
N THR A 53 14.80 -14.64 -5.39
CA THR A 53 14.94 -13.21 -5.70
C THR A 53 13.60 -12.57 -6.02
N PHE A 54 12.71 -13.28 -6.73
CA PHE A 54 11.36 -12.81 -7.01
C PHE A 54 10.58 -12.55 -5.72
N ASP A 55 10.57 -13.52 -4.80
CA ASP A 55 9.88 -13.43 -3.51
C ASP A 55 10.49 -12.32 -2.64
N ALA A 56 11.82 -12.24 -2.56
CA ALA A 56 12.52 -11.21 -1.79
C ALA A 56 12.22 -9.80 -2.30
N LEU A 57 12.22 -9.60 -3.63
CA LEU A 57 11.92 -8.29 -4.23
C LEU A 57 10.46 -7.89 -3.97
N HIS A 58 9.52 -8.84 -4.09
CA HIS A 58 8.10 -8.57 -3.82
C HIS A 58 7.88 -8.19 -2.36
N TYR A 59 8.48 -8.94 -1.42
CA TYR A 59 8.41 -8.61 0.00
C TYR A 59 9.06 -7.26 0.32
N ALA A 60 10.23 -6.97 -0.27
CA ALA A 60 10.91 -5.70 -0.06
C ALA A 60 10.06 -4.52 -0.58
N LEU A 61 9.51 -4.63 -1.78
CA LEU A 61 8.65 -3.61 -2.36
C LEU A 61 7.37 -3.41 -1.54
N LEU A 62 6.73 -4.50 -1.10
CA LEU A 62 5.56 -4.43 -0.21
C LEU A 62 5.89 -3.73 1.11
N GLY A 63 7.00 -4.10 1.75
CA GLY A 63 7.42 -3.49 3.02
C GLY A 63 7.75 -2.00 2.90
N ILE A 64 8.43 -1.59 1.83
CA ILE A 64 8.68 -0.17 1.55
C ILE A 64 7.36 0.57 1.33
N PHE A 65 6.44 -0.02 0.57
CA PHE A 65 5.15 0.59 0.26
C PHE A 65 4.28 0.76 1.51
N GLU A 66 4.28 -0.22 2.40
CA GLU A 66 3.62 -0.18 3.70
C GLU A 66 4.20 0.92 4.60
N VAL A 67 5.53 1.03 4.70
CA VAL A 67 6.19 2.09 5.48
C VAL A 67 5.85 3.49 4.94
N LEU A 68 5.86 3.67 3.62
CA LEU A 68 5.48 4.95 3.01
C LEU A 68 4.05 5.34 3.41
N VAL A 69 3.11 4.39 3.43
CA VAL A 69 1.74 4.72 3.82
C VAL A 69 1.54 4.95 5.30
N LEU A 70 2.27 4.23 6.15
CA LEU A 70 2.29 4.53 7.57
C LEU A 70 2.76 5.98 7.80
N VAL A 71 3.86 6.38 7.18
CA VAL A 71 4.48 7.70 7.41
C VAL A 71 3.67 8.84 6.78
N PHE A 72 3.24 8.69 5.52
CA PHE A 72 2.64 9.80 4.77
C PHE A 72 1.12 9.92 4.89
N PHE A 73 0.42 8.85 5.30
CA PHE A 73 -1.04 8.87 5.36
C PHE A 73 -1.57 8.53 6.73
N LEU A 74 -1.15 7.40 7.32
CA LEU A 74 -1.71 6.95 8.59
C LEU A 74 -1.28 7.85 9.76
N VAL A 75 0.01 8.19 9.87
CA VAL A 75 0.51 9.06 10.95
C VAL A 75 -0.15 10.44 10.90
N PRO A 76 -0.22 11.15 9.75
CA PRO A 76 -0.96 12.42 9.67
C PRO A 76 -2.44 12.29 9.99
N LEU A 77 -3.10 11.20 9.56
CA LEU A 77 -4.49 10.93 9.90
C LEU A 77 -4.65 10.81 11.42
N VAL A 78 -3.83 9.99 12.08
CA VAL A 78 -3.87 9.81 13.54
C VAL A 78 -3.62 11.12 14.27
N VAL A 79 -2.63 11.91 13.84
CA VAL A 79 -2.37 13.23 14.44
C VAL A 79 -3.59 14.13 14.32
N LEU A 80 -4.23 14.22 13.13
CA LEU A 80 -5.45 15.00 12.94
C LEU A 80 -6.60 14.54 13.82
N TYR A 81 -6.73 13.23 14.09
CA TYR A 81 -7.72 12.70 15.03
C TYR A 81 -7.43 13.05 16.50
N LEU A 82 -6.17 13.24 16.86
CA LEU A 82 -5.75 13.55 18.23
C LEU A 82 -5.75 15.06 18.50
N THR A 83 -5.48 15.89 17.49
CA THR A 83 -5.37 17.35 17.63
C THR A 83 -6.59 18.11 17.13
N GLY A 84 -7.47 17.46 16.37
CA GLY A 84 -8.66 18.05 15.74
C GLY A 84 -9.93 17.84 16.52
#